data_AF-A0AA91TLH5-F1
#
_entry.id   AF-A0AA91TLH5-F1
#
_cell.length_a   1.000
_cell.length_b   1.000
_cell.length_c   1.000
_cell.angle_alpha   90.00
_cell.angle_beta   90.00
_cell.angle_gamma   90.00
#
_symmetry.space_group_name_H-M   'P 1'
#
loop_
_entity.id
_entity.type
_entity.pdbx_description
1 polymer ?
#
loop_
_entity_poly.entity_id
_entity_poly.type
_entity_poly.pdbx_seq_one_letter_code
_entity_poly.pdbx_strand_id
1 'polypeptide(L)'
;MMEQNNNMADLYGMSQTDYLREYFNKTDTLTAVYLGGSYTELETGKEYKVSYISVGRSSSMILLEGFENKEYNTIHFKILENGKEIEYTKEKRFLSPHLLKVHKAMQEHYSIKERILGHLHEIEQQQHVKILYAVESGSRAWGFASPDSDWDVRFIYVHEPEWYFHIEEQKDTIEQMFPDETDMSGWDLRKALRLFKRSNPSLFEWLHSPIIYCKDEKFIGEMQQMEDQYFNREKAMFHYNHIYKKHNDRYIKDYGLPLKRFLYYLRGILVCKWLTDEGTVPPVRFSELVNATVEDTSIKEKIAHLLQLKKKSNEHNLEPVDEQLFSWAQEWAKFYDKKVEQIHPGKKTCLDDKLNKLMYDTVNRMATEITNAPSVQLFN
;
A
#
# COMPACT_ATOMS: atom_id res chain seq x y z
N MET A 1 -21.65 40.98 -12.38
CA MET A 1 -20.76 39.82 -12.64
C MET A 1 -21.60 38.59 -12.37
N MET A 2 -21.90 37.81 -13.41
CA MET A 2 -22.83 36.67 -13.33
C MET A 2 -22.21 35.58 -12.46
N GLU A 3 -22.81 35.29 -11.31
CA GLU A 3 -22.60 34.03 -10.60
C GLU A 3 -23.14 32.92 -11.51
N GLN A 4 -22.23 32.19 -12.15
CA GLN A 4 -22.57 30.91 -12.76
C GLN A 4 -22.95 29.93 -11.64
N ASN A 5 -24.23 29.89 -11.27
CA ASN A 5 -24.83 28.69 -10.68
C ASN A 5 -24.76 27.59 -11.75
N ASN A 6 -23.59 27.00 -11.95
CA ASN A 6 -23.44 25.82 -12.78
C ASN A 6 -24.02 24.67 -11.98
N ASN A 7 -25.30 24.38 -12.23
CA ASN A 7 -25.91 23.15 -11.80
C ASN A 7 -25.08 21.99 -12.36
N MET A 8 -24.55 21.11 -11.50
CA MET A 8 -23.75 19.97 -11.96
C MET A 8 -24.53 19.08 -12.93
N ALA A 9 -25.87 19.02 -12.82
CA ALA A 9 -26.70 18.33 -13.79
C ALA A 9 -26.53 18.89 -15.22
N ASP A 10 -26.40 20.21 -15.38
CA ASP A 10 -26.17 20.86 -16.68
C ASP A 10 -24.77 20.53 -17.23
N LEU A 11 -23.76 20.46 -16.34
CA LEU A 11 -22.41 20.06 -16.70
C LEU A 11 -22.36 18.63 -17.27
N TYR A 12 -23.19 17.73 -16.73
CA TYR A 12 -23.32 16.35 -17.19
C TYR A 12 -24.33 16.17 -18.33
N GLY A 13 -25.01 17.23 -18.77
CA GLY A 13 -26.07 17.14 -19.79
C GLY A 13 -27.27 16.29 -19.36
N MET A 14 -27.56 16.26 -18.06
CA MET A 14 -28.60 15.43 -17.43
C MET A 14 -29.73 16.27 -16.88
N SER A 15 -30.92 15.68 -16.72
CA SER A 15 -31.95 16.31 -15.90
C SER A 15 -31.52 16.30 -14.42
N GLN A 16 -31.96 17.29 -13.62
CA GLN A 16 -31.67 17.32 -12.18
C GLN A 16 -32.10 16.01 -11.49
N THR A 17 -33.22 15.43 -11.92
CA THR A 17 -33.74 14.19 -11.34
C THR A 17 -32.82 13.01 -11.64
N ASP A 18 -32.30 12.91 -12.86
CA ASP A 18 -31.40 11.83 -13.26
C ASP A 18 -30.03 11.99 -12.61
N TYR A 19 -29.53 13.23 -12.51
CA TYR A 19 -28.31 13.54 -11.79
C TYR A 19 -28.38 13.10 -10.31
N LEU A 20 -29.45 13.47 -9.61
CA LEU A 20 -29.65 13.07 -8.22
C LEU A 20 -29.76 11.55 -8.08
N ARG A 21 -30.47 10.87 -8.98
CA ARG A 21 -30.57 9.40 -8.98
C ARG A 21 -29.24 8.69 -9.21
N GLU A 22 -28.36 9.27 -10.02
CA GLU A 22 -27.08 8.65 -10.36
C GLU A 22 -26.00 8.92 -9.30
N TYR A 23 -26.00 10.12 -8.70
CA TYR A 23 -24.91 10.57 -7.85
C TYR A 23 -25.24 10.71 -6.37
N PHE A 24 -26.51 10.74 -5.97
CA PHE A 24 -26.89 10.96 -4.56
C PHE A 24 -27.85 9.91 -4.03
N ASN A 25 -27.79 9.66 -2.72
CA ASN A 25 -28.81 8.92 -2.00
C ASN A 25 -29.74 9.90 -1.29
N LYS A 26 -31.04 9.68 -1.43
CA LYS A 26 -32.03 10.40 -0.65
C LYS A 26 -31.95 9.96 0.81
N THR A 27 -32.07 10.92 1.72
CA THR A 27 -32.09 10.65 3.16
C THR A 27 -33.11 11.57 3.85
N ASP A 28 -33.74 11.04 4.90
CA ASP A 28 -34.67 11.78 5.75
C ASP A 28 -34.20 11.78 7.23
N THR A 29 -33.06 11.14 7.52
CA THR A 29 -32.55 10.93 8.90
C THR A 29 -31.38 11.85 9.25
N LEU A 30 -30.81 12.53 8.25
CA LEU A 30 -29.57 13.29 8.40
C LEU A 30 -29.81 14.80 8.55
N THR A 31 -28.99 15.41 9.39
CA THR A 31 -28.82 16.85 9.51
C THR A 31 -27.34 17.23 9.43
N ALA A 32 -27.07 18.48 9.10
CA ALA A 32 -25.72 19.01 8.93
C ALA A 32 -25.60 20.37 9.63
N VAL A 33 -24.65 20.49 10.56
CA VAL A 33 -24.31 21.76 11.21
C VAL A 33 -23.19 22.42 10.43
N TYR A 34 -23.42 23.63 9.92
CA TYR A 34 -22.42 24.36 9.14
C TYR A 34 -21.31 24.91 10.05
N LEU A 35 -20.06 24.54 9.78
CA LEU A 35 -18.89 24.91 10.57
C LEU A 35 -18.27 26.25 10.14
N GLY A 36 -18.73 26.81 9.03
CA GLY A 36 -18.18 28.03 8.41
C GLY A 36 -17.32 27.74 7.18
N GLY A 37 -17.07 28.77 6.36
CA GLY A 37 -16.37 28.63 5.09
C GLY A 37 -16.84 29.63 4.03
N SER A 38 -16.76 29.22 2.76
CA SER A 38 -17.04 30.06 1.60
C SER A 38 -18.52 30.19 1.22
N TYR A 39 -19.43 29.45 1.88
CA TYR A 39 -20.87 29.53 1.60
C TYR A 39 -21.49 30.67 2.40
N THR A 40 -21.72 31.81 1.74
CA THR A 40 -22.20 33.06 2.35
C THR A 40 -23.70 33.06 2.66
N GLU A 41 -24.45 32.16 2.04
CA GLU A 41 -25.89 31.97 2.25
C GLU A 41 -26.21 31.12 3.48
N LEU A 42 -25.19 30.49 4.09
CA LEU A 42 -25.34 29.63 5.26
C LEU A 42 -24.88 30.34 6.54
N GLU A 43 -25.60 30.10 7.62
CA GLU A 43 -25.32 30.66 8.94
C GLU A 43 -24.45 29.68 9.74
N THR A 44 -23.28 30.13 10.20
CA THR A 44 -22.35 29.28 10.95
C THR A 44 -22.97 28.84 12.27
N GLY A 45 -22.88 27.55 12.59
CA GLY A 45 -23.46 26.93 13.78
C GLY A 45 -24.93 26.54 13.62
N LYS A 46 -25.59 26.92 12.52
CA LYS A 46 -26.97 26.51 12.24
C LYS A 46 -27.01 25.08 11.71
N GLU A 47 -28.02 24.34 12.18
CA GLU A 47 -28.33 22.99 11.71
C GLU A 47 -29.32 23.05 10.55
N TYR A 48 -29.00 22.32 9.48
CA TYR A 48 -29.81 22.21 8.27
C TYR A 48 -30.18 20.75 8.03
N LYS A 49 -31.38 20.50 7.52
CA LYS A 49 -31.78 19.16 7.08
C LYS A 49 -31.07 18.80 5.79
N VAL A 50 -30.59 17.56 5.71
CA VAL A 50 -29.93 17.03 4.50
C VAL A 50 -30.98 16.23 3.73
N SER A 51 -31.27 16.65 2.49
CA SER A 51 -32.22 15.93 1.62
C SER A 51 -31.53 14.82 0.83
N TYR A 52 -30.27 15.05 0.46
CA TYR A 52 -29.47 14.11 -0.31
C TYR A 52 -28.02 14.12 0.16
N ILE A 53 -27.39 12.95 0.15
CA ILE A 53 -25.97 12.80 0.45
C ILE A 53 -25.30 11.93 -0.61
N SER A 54 -24.08 12.30 -0.97
CA SER A 54 -23.20 11.57 -1.86
C SER A 54 -21.83 11.46 -1.24
N VAL A 55 -21.41 10.24 -0.92
CA VAL A 55 -20.03 9.96 -0.55
C VAL A 55 -19.29 9.52 -1.81
N GLY A 56 -18.43 10.41 -2.31
CA GLY A 56 -17.53 10.17 -3.43
C GLY A 56 -16.15 9.72 -2.98
N ARG A 57 -15.27 9.39 -3.94
CA ARG A 57 -13.89 8.94 -3.66
C ARG A 57 -12.96 10.06 -3.18
N SER A 58 -13.10 11.26 -3.74
CA SER A 58 -12.25 12.42 -3.48
C SER A 58 -12.99 13.57 -2.77
N SER A 59 -14.32 13.60 -2.90
CA SER A 59 -15.17 14.61 -2.27
C SER A 59 -16.53 14.03 -1.94
N SER A 60 -17.07 14.39 -0.77
CA SER A 60 -18.44 14.08 -0.39
C SER A 60 -19.28 15.35 -0.44
N MET A 61 -20.49 15.22 -0.96
CA MET A 61 -21.41 16.34 -1.19
C MET A 61 -22.76 16.08 -0.50
N ILE A 62 -23.42 17.16 -0.09
CA ILE A 62 -24.78 17.14 0.43
C ILE A 62 -25.63 18.20 -0.26
N LEU A 63 -26.93 17.94 -0.32
CA LEU A 63 -27.95 18.95 -0.63
C LEU A 63 -28.77 19.20 0.63
N LEU A 64 -29.00 20.48 0.90
CA LEU A 64 -29.79 20.94 2.04
C LEU A 64 -31.24 21.21 1.61
N GLU A 65 -32.19 20.91 2.47
CA GLU A 65 -33.61 21.22 2.24
C GLU A 65 -33.80 22.75 2.08
N GLY A 66 -34.51 23.16 1.03
CA GLY A 66 -34.65 24.57 0.65
C GLY A 66 -33.49 25.15 -0.18
N PHE A 67 -32.47 24.35 -0.47
CA PHE A 67 -31.32 24.70 -1.32
C PHE A 67 -31.04 23.60 -2.36
N GLU A 68 -32.05 22.86 -2.82
CA GLU A 68 -31.87 21.61 -3.58
C GLU A 68 -31.14 21.75 -4.93
N ASN A 69 -30.88 22.98 -5.39
CA ASN A 69 -30.12 23.27 -6.60
C ASN A 69 -28.65 23.60 -6.34
N LYS A 70 -28.17 23.48 -5.09
CA LYS A 70 -26.77 23.72 -4.72
C LYS A 70 -26.18 22.52 -3.96
N GLU A 71 -24.96 22.17 -4.35
CA GLU A 71 -24.17 21.15 -3.69
C GLU A 71 -23.19 21.78 -2.72
N TYR A 72 -23.10 21.20 -1.53
CA TYR A 72 -22.19 21.64 -0.49
C TYR A 72 -21.22 20.54 -0.13
N ASN A 73 -19.94 20.88 -0.06
CA ASN A 73 -18.91 19.93 0.34
C ASN A 73 -19.01 19.66 1.84
N THR A 74 -19.09 18.39 2.22
CA THR A 74 -19.29 17.99 3.61
C THR A 74 -18.12 18.33 4.53
N ILE A 75 -16.95 18.69 4.01
CA ILE A 75 -15.79 19.16 4.82
C ILE A 75 -16.14 20.38 5.68
N HIS A 76 -17.12 21.17 5.25
CA HIS A 76 -17.59 22.36 5.98
C HIS A 76 -18.71 22.06 6.98
N PHE A 77 -19.06 20.79 7.19
CA PHE A 77 -20.21 20.40 8.00
C PHE A 77 -19.88 19.30 8.99
N LYS A 78 -20.56 19.35 10.12
CA LYS A 78 -20.69 18.21 11.03
C LYS A 78 -21.99 17.49 10.71
N ILE A 79 -21.91 16.22 10.28
CA ILE A 79 -23.08 15.41 9.89
C ILE A 79 -23.61 14.64 11.09
N LEU A 80 -24.92 14.69 11.30
CA LEU A 80 -25.61 13.99 12.37
C LEU A 80 -26.73 13.10 11.80
N GLU A 81 -26.96 11.97 12.44
CA GLU A 81 -28.13 11.13 12.24
C GLU A 81 -28.92 11.05 13.54
N ASN A 82 -30.20 11.42 13.50
CA ASN A 82 -31.06 11.45 14.70
C ASN A 82 -30.42 12.20 15.89
N GLY A 83 -29.72 13.30 15.60
CA GLY A 83 -29.06 14.16 16.60
C GLY A 83 -27.71 13.65 17.14
N LYS A 84 -27.18 12.54 16.60
CA LYS A 84 -25.85 12.02 16.95
C LYS A 84 -24.89 12.13 15.78
N GLU A 85 -23.66 12.55 16.05
CA GLU A 85 -22.61 12.59 15.03
C GLU A 85 -22.30 11.18 14.52
N ILE A 86 -22.16 11.05 13.20
CA ILE A 86 -21.87 9.77 12.52
C ILE A 86 -20.64 9.88 11.62
N GLU A 87 -19.92 8.77 11.48
CA GLU A 87 -18.79 8.65 10.55
C GLU A 87 -19.27 8.16 9.18
N TYR A 88 -19.98 9.04 8.46
CA TYR A 88 -20.69 8.73 7.21
C TYR A 88 -19.78 8.23 6.07
N THR A 89 -18.48 8.55 6.09
CA THR A 89 -17.52 8.16 5.04
C THR A 89 -17.20 6.66 5.04
N LYS A 90 -17.43 5.96 6.16
CA LYS A 90 -17.22 4.51 6.28
C LYS A 90 -18.49 3.70 5.99
N GLU A 91 -19.63 4.36 5.84
CA GLU A 91 -20.92 3.70 5.71
C GLU A 91 -21.33 3.52 4.25
N LYS A 92 -21.31 2.26 3.78
CA LYS A 92 -21.62 1.92 2.38
C LYS A 92 -22.99 2.42 1.88
N ARG A 93 -23.95 2.66 2.77
CA ARG A 93 -25.29 3.19 2.44
C ARG A 93 -25.28 4.61 1.89
N PHE A 94 -24.21 5.39 2.13
CA PHE A 94 -24.10 6.77 1.66
C PHE A 94 -23.19 6.94 0.45
N LEU A 95 -22.54 5.87 -0.02
CA LEU A 95 -21.78 5.89 -1.27
C LEU A 95 -22.68 6.29 -2.43
N SER A 96 -22.19 7.11 -3.37
CA SER A 96 -23.00 7.49 -4.52
C SER A 96 -23.56 6.26 -5.24
N PRO A 97 -24.81 6.30 -5.76
CA PRO A 97 -25.42 5.16 -6.44
C PRO A 97 -24.56 4.60 -7.57
N HIS A 98 -23.91 5.46 -8.35
CA HIS A 98 -22.91 5.05 -9.33
C HIS A 98 -21.75 4.27 -8.71
N LEU A 99 -21.15 4.74 -7.61
CA LEU A 99 -20.08 4.01 -6.91
C LEU A 99 -20.57 2.69 -6.32
N LEU A 100 -21.81 2.58 -5.88
CA LEU A 100 -22.43 1.33 -5.45
C LEU A 100 -22.62 0.34 -6.62
N LYS A 101 -23.05 0.83 -7.79
CA LYS A 101 -23.15 0.03 -9.02
C LYS A 101 -21.77 -0.41 -9.48
N VAL A 102 -20.79 0.49 -9.51
CA VAL A 102 -19.39 0.21 -9.83
C VAL A 102 -18.81 -0.79 -8.83
N HIS A 103 -19.04 -0.63 -7.52
CA HIS A 103 -18.58 -1.59 -6.52
C HIS A 103 -19.19 -2.98 -6.72
N LYS A 104 -20.50 -3.07 -7.00
CA LYS A 104 -21.17 -4.34 -7.31
C LYS A 104 -20.65 -4.96 -8.61
N ALA A 105 -20.52 -4.17 -9.67
CA ALA A 105 -20.02 -4.62 -10.97
C ALA A 105 -18.53 -4.99 -10.95
N MET A 106 -17.71 -4.28 -10.18
CA MET A 106 -16.28 -4.55 -9.99
C MET A 106 -16.03 -5.84 -9.19
N GLN A 107 -16.98 -6.28 -8.35
CA GLN A 107 -16.88 -7.53 -7.60
C GLN A 107 -17.23 -8.76 -8.45
N GLU A 108 -17.97 -8.60 -9.54
CA GLU A 108 -18.46 -9.73 -10.34
C GLU A 108 -17.61 -10.04 -11.59
N HIS A 109 -16.72 -9.13 -12.04
CA HIS A 109 -16.09 -9.28 -13.37
C HIS A 109 -14.57 -9.10 -13.50
N TYR A 110 -13.82 -8.71 -12.44
CA TYR A 110 -12.36 -8.63 -12.52
C TYR A 110 -11.68 -9.39 -11.39
N SER A 111 -10.70 -10.21 -11.72
CA SER A 111 -9.74 -10.77 -10.77
C SER A 111 -9.02 -9.65 -10.03
N ILE A 112 -8.57 -9.91 -8.80
CA ILE A 112 -7.78 -8.93 -8.02
C ILE A 112 -6.55 -8.42 -8.81
N LYS A 113 -5.94 -9.29 -9.61
CA LYS A 113 -4.81 -8.94 -10.45
C LYS A 113 -5.17 -7.84 -11.45
N GLU A 114 -6.33 -7.92 -12.08
CA GLU A 114 -6.79 -6.90 -13.05
C GLU A 114 -7.06 -5.57 -12.36
N ARG A 115 -7.61 -5.58 -11.14
CA ARG A 115 -7.79 -4.37 -10.32
C ARG A 115 -6.46 -3.70 -9.99
N ILE A 116 -5.49 -4.47 -9.49
CA ILE A 116 -4.14 -3.96 -9.17
C ILE A 116 -3.46 -3.41 -10.43
N LEU A 117 -3.59 -4.08 -11.58
CA LEU A 117 -3.07 -3.57 -12.85
C LEU A 117 -3.73 -2.26 -13.27
N GLY A 118 -5.05 -2.11 -13.06
CA GLY A 118 -5.76 -0.85 -13.28
C GLY A 118 -5.22 0.30 -12.44
N HIS A 119 -5.01 0.06 -11.14
CA HIS A 119 -4.44 1.04 -10.21
C HIS A 119 -3.00 1.44 -10.59
N LEU A 120 -2.17 0.47 -10.99
CA LEU A 120 -0.81 0.74 -11.48
C LEU A 120 -0.85 1.63 -12.73
N HIS A 121 -1.77 1.36 -13.66
CA HIS A 121 -1.96 2.18 -14.85
C HIS A 121 -2.43 3.60 -14.51
N GLU A 122 -3.34 3.75 -13.55
CA GLU A 122 -3.79 5.05 -13.05
C GLU A 122 -2.60 5.88 -12.50
N ILE A 123 -1.71 5.25 -11.73
CA ILE A 123 -0.48 5.89 -11.22
C ILE A 123 0.44 6.32 -12.38
N GLU A 124 0.67 5.45 -13.38
CA GLU A 124 1.50 5.79 -14.54
C GLU A 124 1.01 7.07 -15.24
N GLN A 125 -0.30 7.17 -15.46
CA GLN A 125 -0.92 8.33 -16.13
C GLN A 125 -0.87 9.60 -15.27
N GLN A 126 -1.26 9.51 -13.99
CA GLN A 126 -1.36 10.68 -13.11
C GLN A 126 0.01 11.28 -12.75
N GLN A 127 1.03 10.42 -12.61
CA GLN A 127 2.37 10.83 -12.20
C GLN A 127 3.32 11.02 -13.38
N HIS A 128 2.88 10.73 -14.61
CA HIS A 128 3.70 10.76 -15.83
C HIS A 128 4.98 9.92 -15.65
N VAL A 129 4.80 8.67 -15.23
CA VAL A 129 5.89 7.70 -15.01
C VAL A 129 5.60 6.38 -15.71
N LYS A 130 6.65 5.59 -15.91
CA LYS A 130 6.52 4.20 -16.31
C LYS A 130 6.86 3.28 -15.14
N ILE A 131 6.00 2.32 -14.85
CA ILE A 131 6.25 1.29 -13.84
C ILE A 131 7.06 0.15 -14.47
N LEU A 132 8.26 -0.08 -13.96
CA LEU A 132 9.20 -1.10 -14.42
C LEU A 132 8.96 -2.44 -13.74
N TYR A 133 8.48 -2.43 -12.50
CA TYR A 133 8.29 -3.64 -11.71
C TYR A 133 7.25 -3.39 -10.63
N ALA A 134 6.31 -4.31 -10.44
CA ALA A 134 5.32 -4.24 -9.39
C ALA A 134 5.03 -5.63 -8.82
N VAL A 135 5.05 -5.73 -7.49
CA VAL A 135 4.93 -6.99 -6.76
C VAL A 135 4.06 -6.86 -5.53
N GLU A 136 3.56 -7.98 -5.05
CA GLU A 136 3.00 -8.07 -3.70
C GLU A 136 4.12 -8.00 -2.66
N SER A 137 3.82 -7.42 -1.51
CA SER A 137 4.66 -7.36 -0.32
C SER A 137 3.86 -7.86 0.90
N GLY A 138 4.50 -7.97 2.06
CA GLY A 138 3.80 -8.25 3.31
C GLY A 138 3.13 -9.63 3.37
N SER A 139 1.99 -9.71 4.07
CA SER A 139 1.41 -10.98 4.53
C SER A 139 1.00 -11.91 3.37
N ARG A 140 0.60 -11.34 2.23
CA ARG A 140 0.23 -12.07 1.01
C ARG A 140 1.45 -12.65 0.32
N ALA A 141 2.50 -11.86 0.13
CA ALA A 141 3.78 -12.33 -0.39
C ALA A 141 4.39 -13.43 0.50
N TRP A 142 4.27 -13.27 1.83
CA TRP A 142 4.78 -14.25 2.80
C TRP A 142 3.94 -15.53 2.90
N GLY A 143 2.71 -15.53 2.38
CA GLY A 143 1.84 -16.71 2.29
C GLY A 143 0.97 -16.98 3.53
N PHE A 144 0.71 -15.97 4.35
CA PHE A 144 -0.11 -16.08 5.56
C PHE A 144 -1.17 -14.98 5.74
N ALA A 145 -1.54 -14.31 4.65
CA ALA A 145 -2.65 -13.38 4.62
C ALA A 145 -3.96 -14.00 5.14
N SER A 146 -4.72 -13.21 5.90
CA SER A 146 -6.10 -13.50 6.26
C SER A 146 -7.06 -12.96 5.20
N PRO A 147 -8.36 -13.34 5.22
CA PRO A 147 -9.34 -12.85 4.26
C PRO A 147 -9.48 -11.31 4.26
N ASP A 148 -9.27 -10.68 5.42
CA ASP A 148 -9.28 -9.24 5.67
C ASP A 148 -7.91 -8.56 5.52
N SER A 149 -6.88 -9.26 5.03
CA SER A 149 -5.59 -8.63 4.78
C SER A 149 -5.66 -7.66 3.60
N ASP A 150 -5.07 -6.51 3.81
CA ASP A 150 -4.72 -5.49 2.83
C ASP A 150 -3.90 -6.05 1.66
N TRP A 151 -3.86 -5.32 0.54
CA TRP A 151 -2.97 -5.60 -0.59
C TRP A 151 -1.81 -4.61 -0.56
N ASP A 152 -0.62 -5.11 -0.24
CA ASP A 152 0.59 -4.30 -0.11
C ASP A 152 1.35 -4.35 -1.44
N VAL A 153 1.04 -3.47 -2.39
CA VAL A 153 1.72 -3.45 -3.68
C VAL A 153 2.94 -2.54 -3.62
N ARG A 154 4.09 -3.07 -4.04
CA ARG A 154 5.35 -2.33 -4.07
C ARG A 154 5.92 -2.30 -5.48
N PHE A 155 6.40 -1.15 -5.91
CA PHE A 155 6.80 -0.97 -7.30
C PHE A 155 8.05 -0.11 -7.50
N ILE A 156 8.68 -0.28 -8.65
CA ILE A 156 9.79 0.53 -9.14
C ILE A 156 9.30 1.23 -10.40
N TYR A 157 9.52 2.54 -10.48
CA TYR A 157 9.10 3.35 -11.62
C TYR A 157 10.23 4.23 -12.13
N VAL A 158 10.09 4.76 -13.33
CA VAL A 158 11.07 5.63 -13.99
C VAL A 158 10.35 6.85 -14.56
N HIS A 159 11.00 8.00 -14.44
CA HIS A 159 10.54 9.25 -15.05
C HIS A 159 11.07 9.43 -16.47
N GLU A 160 10.52 10.41 -17.18
CA GLU A 160 11.13 10.93 -18.40
C GLU A 160 12.55 11.48 -18.13
N PRO A 161 13.47 11.47 -19.12
CA PRO A 161 14.86 11.88 -18.95
C PRO A 161 15.04 13.23 -18.28
N GLU A 162 14.22 14.21 -18.64
CA GLU A 162 14.26 15.60 -18.19
C GLU A 162 14.21 15.69 -16.66
N TRP A 163 13.38 14.85 -16.02
CA TRP A 163 13.23 14.80 -14.56
C TRP A 163 14.56 14.57 -13.84
N TYR A 164 15.44 13.75 -14.43
CA TYR A 164 16.73 13.40 -13.85
C TYR A 164 17.78 14.51 -13.93
N PHE A 165 17.53 15.55 -14.73
CA PHE A 165 18.42 16.70 -14.94
C PHE A 165 17.96 17.98 -14.23
N HIS A 166 16.94 17.91 -13.38
CA HIS A 166 16.57 19.02 -12.51
C HIS A 166 17.70 19.33 -11.51
N ILE A 167 17.92 20.62 -11.26
CA ILE A 167 18.91 21.10 -10.28
C ILE A 167 18.49 20.74 -8.86
N GLU A 168 17.20 20.88 -8.55
CA GLU A 168 16.63 20.57 -7.24
C GLU A 168 16.30 19.09 -7.09
N GLU A 169 16.44 18.58 -5.87
CA GLU A 169 15.99 17.22 -5.55
C GLU A 169 14.47 17.09 -5.70
N GLN A 170 14.06 16.15 -6.53
CA GLN A 170 12.66 15.83 -6.77
C GLN A 170 12.19 14.70 -5.85
N LYS A 171 10.88 14.64 -5.57
CA LYS A 171 10.29 13.56 -4.76
C LYS A 171 10.45 12.21 -5.47
N ASP A 172 11.17 11.29 -4.84
CA ASP A 172 11.57 9.98 -5.41
C ASP A 172 10.74 8.79 -4.87
N THR A 173 9.55 9.09 -4.31
CA THR A 173 8.58 8.11 -3.80
C THR A 173 7.15 8.48 -4.23
N ILE A 174 6.36 7.48 -4.61
CA ILE A 174 4.90 7.57 -4.77
C ILE A 174 4.25 6.68 -3.71
N GLU A 175 3.25 7.20 -2.99
CA GLU A 175 2.47 6.48 -1.97
C GLU A 175 0.98 6.80 -2.18
N GLN A 176 0.16 5.77 -2.33
CA GLN A 176 -1.27 5.92 -2.61
C GLN A 176 -2.08 4.74 -2.05
N MET A 177 -3.07 5.06 -1.22
CA MET A 177 -4.06 4.09 -0.72
C MET A 177 -5.31 4.15 -1.60
N PHE A 178 -5.71 3.03 -2.18
CA PHE A 178 -6.91 2.94 -3.00
C PHE A 178 -8.16 2.59 -2.16
N PRO A 179 -9.37 2.95 -2.63
CA PRO A 179 -10.62 2.68 -1.90
C PRO A 179 -10.92 1.21 -1.62
N ASP A 180 -10.21 0.30 -2.27
CA ASP A 180 -10.37 -1.14 -2.16
C ASP A 180 -9.30 -1.80 -1.27
N GLU A 181 -8.68 -1.00 -0.39
CA GLU A 181 -7.66 -1.40 0.60
C GLU A 181 -6.35 -1.89 -0.04
N THR A 182 -6.07 -1.41 -1.26
CA THR A 182 -4.76 -1.59 -1.91
C THR A 182 -3.82 -0.45 -1.51
N ASP A 183 -2.80 -0.77 -0.71
CA ASP A 183 -1.71 0.14 -0.34
C ASP A 183 -0.58 0.05 -1.38
N MET A 184 -0.40 1.10 -2.17
CA MET A 184 0.65 1.17 -3.17
C MET A 184 1.77 2.10 -2.74
N SER A 185 3.01 1.60 -2.76
CA SER A 185 4.20 2.41 -2.51
C SER A 185 5.30 2.06 -3.50
N GLY A 186 5.86 3.08 -4.14
CA GLY A 186 6.87 2.90 -5.18
C GLY A 186 8.07 3.79 -5.00
N TRP A 187 9.21 3.32 -5.51
CA TRP A 187 10.46 4.08 -5.54
C TRP A 187 10.87 4.38 -6.98
N ASP A 188 11.34 5.61 -7.21
CA ASP A 188 11.98 5.96 -8.47
C ASP A 188 13.21 5.05 -8.72
N LEU A 189 13.53 4.83 -9.99
CA LEU A 189 14.67 4.08 -10.48
C LEU A 189 15.98 4.47 -9.79
N ARG A 190 16.31 5.77 -9.69
CA ARG A 190 17.55 6.23 -9.04
C ARG A 190 17.55 5.84 -7.56
N LYS A 191 16.43 6.00 -6.86
CA LYS A 191 16.27 5.55 -5.46
C LYS A 191 16.39 4.03 -5.32
N ALA A 192 15.71 3.26 -6.15
CA ALA A 192 15.76 1.80 -6.14
C ALA A 192 17.20 1.30 -6.33
N LEU A 193 17.95 1.83 -7.31
CA LEU A 193 19.35 1.46 -7.54
C LEU A 193 20.27 1.86 -6.37
N ARG A 194 20.02 3.02 -5.73
CA ARG A 194 20.74 3.41 -4.50
C ARG A 194 20.46 2.44 -3.35
N LEU A 195 19.22 1.99 -3.20
CA LEU A 195 18.82 1.02 -2.17
C LEU A 195 19.41 -0.36 -2.44
N PHE A 196 19.46 -0.79 -3.70
CA PHE A 196 20.14 -2.01 -4.15
C PHE A 196 21.62 -1.95 -3.79
N LYS A 197 22.30 -0.86 -4.16
CA LYS A 197 23.72 -0.61 -3.83
C LYS A 197 24.00 -0.68 -2.33
N ARG A 198 23.06 -0.20 -1.52
CA ARG A 198 23.18 -0.16 -0.05
C ARG A 198 22.85 -1.50 0.62
N SER A 199 22.41 -2.51 -0.14
CA SER A 199 21.88 -3.79 0.36
C SER A 199 20.62 -3.61 1.21
N ASN A 200 19.68 -2.75 0.80
CA ASN A 200 18.43 -2.53 1.52
C ASN A 200 17.53 -3.78 1.47
N PRO A 201 17.21 -4.44 2.60
CA PRO A 201 16.52 -5.72 2.57
C PRO A 201 15.11 -5.69 1.97
N SER A 202 14.37 -4.58 2.11
CA SER A 202 13.04 -4.46 1.50
C SER A 202 13.11 -4.55 -0.02
N LEU A 203 14.12 -3.95 -0.66
CA LEU A 203 14.28 -4.06 -2.11
C LEU A 203 14.59 -5.50 -2.57
N PHE A 204 15.47 -6.22 -1.85
CA PHE A 204 15.75 -7.62 -2.18
C PHE A 204 14.51 -8.49 -1.93
N GLU A 205 13.71 -8.19 -0.90
CA GLU A 205 12.43 -8.86 -0.70
C GLU A 205 11.46 -8.63 -1.87
N TRP A 206 11.43 -7.42 -2.46
CA TRP A 206 10.62 -7.14 -3.65
C TRP A 206 11.11 -7.92 -4.88
N LEU A 207 12.43 -7.98 -5.09
CA LEU A 207 13.05 -8.73 -6.21
C LEU A 207 12.74 -10.23 -6.16
N HIS A 208 12.47 -10.77 -4.96
CA HIS A 208 12.15 -12.18 -4.72
C HIS A 208 10.69 -12.43 -4.37
N SER A 209 9.81 -11.43 -4.54
CA SER A 209 8.40 -11.60 -4.24
C SER A 209 7.78 -12.69 -5.13
N PRO A 210 6.98 -13.62 -4.57
CA PRO A 210 6.41 -14.72 -5.33
C PRO A 210 5.15 -14.33 -6.13
N ILE A 211 4.66 -13.09 -5.98
CA ILE A 211 3.48 -12.59 -6.69
C ILE A 211 3.89 -11.32 -7.43
N ILE A 212 4.00 -11.45 -8.75
CA ILE A 212 4.45 -10.38 -9.65
C ILE A 212 3.24 -9.90 -10.47
N TYR A 213 2.99 -8.59 -10.41
CA TYR A 213 1.93 -7.92 -11.16
C TYR A 213 2.43 -7.44 -12.52
N CYS A 214 3.58 -6.76 -12.54
CA CYS A 214 4.22 -6.23 -13.74
C CYS A 214 5.74 -6.39 -13.62
N LYS A 215 6.42 -6.64 -14.75
CA LYS A 215 7.88 -6.82 -14.81
C LYS A 215 8.44 -6.44 -16.17
N ASP A 216 9.37 -5.50 -16.15
CA ASP A 216 10.32 -5.27 -17.23
C ASP A 216 11.44 -6.31 -17.13
N GLU A 217 11.42 -7.29 -18.04
CA GLU A 217 12.31 -8.44 -17.99
C GLU A 217 13.80 -8.06 -18.11
N LYS A 218 14.11 -7.02 -18.88
CA LYS A 218 15.48 -6.57 -19.08
C LYS A 218 16.04 -5.94 -17.80
N PHE A 219 15.33 -4.96 -17.24
CA PHE A 219 15.74 -4.26 -16.03
C PHE A 219 15.90 -5.21 -14.84
N ILE A 220 14.90 -6.06 -14.58
CA ILE A 220 14.96 -7.00 -13.46
C ILE A 220 16.01 -8.10 -13.71
N GLY A 221 16.14 -8.59 -14.95
CA GLY A 221 17.17 -9.56 -15.30
C GLY A 221 18.59 -9.04 -15.04
N GLU A 222 18.88 -7.79 -15.41
CA GLU A 222 20.18 -7.15 -15.13
C GLU A 222 20.40 -6.93 -13.62
N MET A 223 19.37 -6.54 -12.87
CA MET A 223 19.46 -6.45 -11.40
C MET A 223 19.79 -7.80 -10.75
N GLN A 224 19.09 -8.87 -11.13
CA GLN A 224 19.28 -10.22 -10.57
C GLN A 224 20.67 -10.77 -10.87
N GLN A 225 21.21 -10.53 -12.07
CA GLN A 225 22.59 -10.93 -12.42
C GLN A 225 23.66 -10.27 -11.55
N MET A 226 23.34 -9.11 -10.96
CA MET A 226 24.25 -8.36 -10.10
C MET A 226 24.03 -8.65 -8.61
N GLU A 227 23.00 -9.41 -8.24
CA GLU A 227 22.53 -9.57 -6.86
C GLU A 227 23.63 -9.97 -5.88
N ASP A 228 24.41 -11.01 -6.19
CA ASP A 228 25.51 -11.50 -5.34
C ASP A 228 26.58 -10.43 -5.09
N GLN A 229 26.79 -9.53 -6.06
CA GLN A 229 27.74 -8.44 -5.92
C GLN A 229 27.24 -7.37 -4.94
N TYR A 230 25.92 -7.19 -4.77
CA TYR A 230 25.35 -6.09 -4.00
C TYR A 230 24.79 -6.51 -2.65
N PHE A 231 24.25 -7.71 -2.55
CA PHE A 231 23.71 -8.23 -1.31
C PHE A 231 24.80 -8.30 -0.23
N ASN A 232 24.46 -7.86 0.97
CA ASN A 232 25.34 -7.85 2.12
C ASN A 232 24.59 -8.48 3.30
N ARG A 233 24.93 -9.74 3.57
CA ARG A 233 24.34 -10.53 4.67
C ARG A 233 24.47 -9.88 6.04
N GLU A 234 25.55 -9.15 6.31
CA GLU A 234 25.78 -8.49 7.59
C GLU A 234 24.81 -7.33 7.80
N LYS A 235 24.65 -6.48 6.78
CA LYS A 235 23.64 -5.40 6.79
C LYS A 235 22.22 -5.96 6.89
N ALA A 236 21.93 -7.05 6.18
CA ALA A 236 20.65 -7.73 6.28
C ALA A 236 20.41 -8.23 7.71
N MET A 237 21.40 -8.89 8.35
CA MET A 237 21.30 -9.34 9.74
C MET A 237 21.00 -8.17 10.69
N PHE A 238 21.70 -7.04 10.56
CA PHE A 238 21.41 -5.84 11.37
C PHE A 238 19.97 -5.35 11.21
N HIS A 239 19.48 -5.30 9.97
CA HIS A 239 18.13 -4.84 9.69
C HIS A 239 17.06 -5.74 10.31
N TYR A 240 17.15 -7.06 10.08
CA TYR A 240 16.16 -8.00 10.62
C TYR A 240 16.27 -8.12 12.14
N ASN A 241 17.47 -8.02 12.72
CA ASN A 241 17.68 -7.89 14.17
C ASN A 241 16.93 -6.69 14.76
N HIS A 242 17.10 -5.52 14.15
CA HIS A 242 16.42 -4.32 14.59
C HIS A 242 14.90 -4.44 14.49
N ILE A 243 14.38 -5.03 13.39
CA ILE A 243 12.95 -5.28 13.22
C ILE A 243 12.39 -6.12 14.36
N TYR A 244 12.97 -7.31 14.61
CA TYR A 244 12.39 -8.18 15.64
C TYR A 244 12.59 -7.63 17.06
N LYS A 245 13.69 -6.90 17.35
CA LYS A 245 13.87 -6.20 18.64
C LYS A 245 12.79 -5.15 18.89
N LYS A 246 12.49 -4.32 17.88
CA LYS A 246 11.41 -3.32 17.95
C LYS A 246 10.05 -3.98 18.23
N HIS A 247 9.81 -5.16 17.66
CA HIS A 247 8.61 -5.94 17.96
C HIS A 247 8.67 -6.53 19.37
N ASN A 248 9.81 -7.05 19.82
CA ASN A 248 10.03 -7.68 21.14
C ASN A 248 9.85 -6.72 22.33
N ASP A 249 10.36 -5.49 22.24
CA ASP A 249 10.26 -4.52 23.35
C ASP A 249 8.82 -4.05 23.58
N ARG A 250 7.96 -4.13 22.54
CA ARG A 250 6.50 -3.94 22.64
C ARG A 250 5.73 -5.24 22.92
N TYR A 251 6.38 -6.41 22.88
CA TYR A 251 5.76 -7.74 22.87
C TYR A 251 5.45 -8.26 24.28
N ILE A 252 6.39 -8.12 25.21
CA ILE A 252 6.34 -8.86 26.49
C ILE A 252 5.56 -8.11 27.57
N LYS A 253 5.49 -6.77 27.52
CA LYS A 253 5.07 -5.97 28.68
C LYS A 253 3.56 -5.77 28.85
N ASP A 254 2.77 -5.94 27.79
CA ASP A 254 1.55 -5.12 27.67
C ASP A 254 0.21 -5.88 27.49
N TYR A 255 -0.14 -6.58 26.39
CA TYR A 255 -1.61 -6.71 26.10
C TYR A 255 -2.18 -7.93 25.35
N GLY A 256 -1.53 -9.10 25.28
CA GLY A 256 -2.11 -10.25 24.57
C GLY A 256 -1.94 -10.12 23.06
N LEU A 257 -1.46 -11.19 22.44
CA LEU A 257 -0.58 -11.13 21.28
C LEU A 257 -1.38 -11.23 19.97
N PRO A 258 -1.42 -10.18 19.12
CA PRO A 258 -1.96 -10.34 17.79
C PRO A 258 -1.03 -11.26 16.99
N LEU A 259 -1.56 -12.37 16.46
CA LEU A 259 -0.82 -13.40 15.71
C LEU A 259 0.11 -12.81 14.63
N LYS A 260 -0.35 -11.75 13.94
CA LYS A 260 0.42 -11.00 12.92
C LYS A 260 1.77 -10.55 13.47
N ARG A 261 1.80 -9.95 14.67
CA ARG A 261 3.04 -9.39 15.24
C ARG A 261 4.05 -10.47 15.63
N PHE A 262 3.58 -11.62 16.15
CA PHE A 262 4.49 -12.73 16.46
C PHE A 262 5.09 -13.34 15.20
N LEU A 263 4.32 -13.46 14.11
CA LEU A 263 4.86 -13.94 12.83
C LEU A 263 5.96 -13.01 12.27
N TYR A 264 5.84 -11.69 12.44
CA TYR A 264 6.88 -10.73 12.04
C TYR A 264 8.14 -10.88 12.91
N TYR A 265 7.96 -11.04 14.22
CA TYR A 265 9.06 -11.32 15.15
C TYR A 265 9.79 -12.61 14.77
N LEU A 266 9.04 -13.69 14.58
CA LEU A 266 9.58 -15.00 14.19
C LEU A 266 10.28 -14.94 12.83
N ARG A 267 9.71 -14.26 11.83
CA ARG A 267 10.35 -14.09 10.51
C ARG A 267 11.72 -13.44 10.64
N GLY A 268 11.87 -12.39 11.45
CA GLY A 268 13.16 -11.73 11.66
C GLY A 268 14.23 -12.67 12.22
N ILE A 269 13.85 -13.54 13.17
CA ILE A 269 14.74 -14.56 13.74
C ILE A 269 15.15 -15.60 12.70
N LEU A 270 14.18 -16.16 11.98
CA LEU A 270 14.43 -17.18 10.96
C LEU A 270 15.28 -16.63 9.81
N VAL A 271 15.09 -15.36 9.44
CA VAL A 271 15.98 -14.70 8.46
C VAL A 271 17.40 -14.61 8.99
N CYS A 272 17.62 -14.24 10.26
CA CYS A 272 18.98 -14.24 10.83
C CYS A 272 19.62 -15.63 10.83
N LYS A 273 18.81 -16.69 11.00
CA LYS A 273 19.25 -18.07 10.85
C LYS A 273 19.65 -18.40 9.41
N TRP A 274 18.79 -18.11 8.43
CA TRP A 274 19.12 -18.27 7.01
C TRP A 274 20.40 -17.54 6.63
N LEU A 275 20.56 -16.28 7.04
CA LEU A 275 21.75 -15.48 6.72
C LEU A 275 23.03 -16.03 7.36
N THR A 276 22.91 -16.76 8.47
CA THR A 276 24.02 -17.45 9.11
C THR A 276 24.41 -18.72 8.34
N ASP A 277 23.41 -19.51 7.95
CA ASP A 277 23.61 -20.84 7.39
C ASP A 277 23.92 -20.78 5.88
N GLU A 278 23.15 -20.01 5.11
CA GLU A 278 23.22 -19.92 3.65
C GLU A 278 23.93 -18.63 3.17
N GLY A 279 23.77 -17.52 3.88
CA GLY A 279 24.42 -16.24 3.56
C GLY A 279 23.90 -15.51 2.31
N THR A 280 22.82 -15.99 1.71
CA THR A 280 22.15 -15.43 0.51
C THR A 280 20.85 -14.72 0.89
N VAL A 281 20.13 -14.16 -0.10
CA VAL A 281 18.82 -13.53 0.13
C VAL A 281 17.83 -14.57 0.67
N PRO A 282 17.13 -14.28 1.78
CA PRO A 282 16.21 -15.23 2.40
C PRO A 282 14.92 -15.41 1.60
N PRO A 283 14.29 -16.61 1.66
CA PRO A 283 12.98 -16.83 1.05
C PRO A 283 11.90 -15.86 1.55
N VAL A 284 11.14 -15.30 0.59
CA VAL A 284 10.01 -14.41 0.89
C VAL A 284 8.85 -15.21 1.49
N ARG A 285 8.57 -16.40 0.95
CA ARG A 285 7.53 -17.28 1.50
C ARG A 285 7.94 -17.79 2.87
N PHE A 286 7.10 -17.54 3.86
CA PHE A 286 7.39 -17.89 5.24
C PHE A 286 7.52 -19.39 5.46
N SER A 287 6.71 -20.20 4.76
CA SER A 287 6.79 -21.66 4.83
C SER A 287 8.12 -22.23 4.32
N GLU A 288 8.68 -21.63 3.26
CA GLU A 288 9.99 -22.04 2.73
C GLU A 288 11.10 -21.71 3.72
N LEU A 289 11.05 -20.50 4.29
CA LEU A 289 11.98 -20.08 5.33
C LEU A 289 11.92 -21.00 6.55
N VAL A 290 10.72 -21.35 7.04
CA VAL A 290 10.53 -22.30 8.16
C VAL A 290 11.10 -23.68 7.82
N ASN A 291 10.83 -24.18 6.63
CA ASN A 291 11.30 -25.50 6.22
C ASN A 291 12.83 -25.59 6.17
N ALA A 292 13.49 -24.52 5.73
CA ALA A 292 14.94 -24.45 5.63
C ALA A 292 15.64 -24.17 6.96
N THR A 293 14.99 -23.48 7.90
CA THR A 293 15.66 -22.98 9.12
C THR A 293 15.18 -23.63 10.42
N VAL A 294 14.10 -24.39 10.42
CA VAL A 294 13.65 -25.13 11.60
C VAL A 294 13.93 -26.61 11.36
N GLU A 295 14.54 -27.29 12.33
CA GLU A 295 14.75 -28.75 12.26
C GLU A 295 13.74 -29.50 13.13
N ASP A 296 13.43 -28.95 14.30
CA ASP A 296 12.49 -29.52 15.25
C ASP A 296 11.07 -29.60 14.67
N THR A 297 10.60 -30.84 14.46
CA THR A 297 9.27 -31.15 13.93
C THR A 297 8.15 -30.59 14.82
N SER A 298 8.30 -30.62 16.14
CA SER A 298 7.29 -30.10 17.06
C SER A 298 7.15 -28.58 16.93
N ILE A 299 8.27 -27.87 16.76
CA ILE A 299 8.26 -26.43 16.50
C ILE A 299 7.64 -26.12 15.14
N LYS A 300 7.95 -26.90 14.09
CA LYS A 300 7.31 -26.75 12.77
C LYS A 300 5.80 -26.90 12.84
N GLU A 301 5.31 -27.91 13.55
CA GLU A 301 3.87 -28.16 13.73
C GLU A 301 3.18 -26.99 14.43
N LYS A 302 3.79 -26.43 15.48
CA LYS A 302 3.26 -25.25 16.19
C LYS A 302 3.22 -24.01 15.29
N ILE A 303 4.26 -23.79 14.48
CA ILE A 303 4.28 -22.70 13.49
C ILE A 303 3.18 -22.91 12.44
N ALA A 304 3.04 -24.14 11.92
CA ALA A 304 2.00 -24.47 10.95
C ALA A 304 0.60 -24.23 11.51
N HIS A 305 0.36 -24.64 12.76
CA HIS A 305 -0.88 -24.36 13.48
C HIS A 305 -1.15 -22.86 13.58
N LEU A 306 -0.13 -22.06 13.95
CA LEU A 306 -0.24 -20.61 14.04
C LEU A 306 -0.60 -19.96 12.70
N LEU A 307 -0.01 -20.42 11.60
CA LEU A 307 -0.33 -19.95 10.25
C LEU A 307 -1.77 -20.30 9.86
N GLN A 308 -2.26 -21.48 10.24
CA GLN A 308 -3.65 -21.88 10.00
C GLN A 308 -4.63 -21.03 10.80
N LEU A 309 -4.32 -20.72 12.06
CA LEU A 309 -5.11 -19.80 12.86
C LEU A 309 -5.15 -18.42 12.19
N LYS A 310 -3.98 -17.86 11.82
CA LYS A 310 -3.89 -16.55 11.18
C LYS A 310 -4.70 -16.48 9.89
N LYS A 311 -4.71 -17.54 9.08
CA LYS A 311 -5.49 -17.61 7.83
C LYS A 311 -7.01 -17.68 8.04
N LYS A 312 -7.47 -18.17 9.19
CA LYS A 312 -8.89 -18.32 9.51
C LYS A 312 -9.45 -17.15 10.31
N SER A 313 -8.60 -16.46 11.06
CA SER A 313 -9.00 -15.40 11.97
C SER A 313 -8.76 -14.01 11.39
N ASN A 314 -9.64 -13.05 11.71
CA ASN A 314 -9.40 -11.63 11.44
C ASN A 314 -8.13 -11.15 12.16
N GLU A 315 -7.52 -10.05 11.69
CA GLU A 315 -6.20 -9.60 12.18
C GLU A 315 -6.11 -9.34 13.69
N HIS A 316 -7.26 -9.18 14.36
CA HIS A 316 -7.40 -8.89 15.78
C HIS A 316 -7.52 -10.11 16.70
N ASN A 317 -7.28 -11.34 16.22
CA ASN A 317 -7.32 -12.51 17.11
C ASN A 317 -6.18 -12.47 18.14
N LEU A 318 -6.54 -12.54 19.43
CA LEU A 318 -5.67 -12.42 20.60
C LEU A 318 -5.31 -13.79 21.21
N GLU A 319 -5.50 -14.88 20.46
CA GLU A 319 -5.10 -16.21 20.94
C GLU A 319 -3.62 -16.24 21.35
N PRO A 320 -3.31 -16.76 22.54
CA PRO A 320 -1.94 -16.79 23.04
C PRO A 320 -1.07 -17.72 22.17
N VAL A 321 0.14 -17.28 21.90
CA VAL A 321 1.16 -18.11 21.26
C VAL A 321 1.55 -19.24 22.21
N ASP A 322 1.73 -20.44 21.65
CA ASP A 322 2.22 -21.61 22.40
C ASP A 322 3.53 -21.31 23.15
N GLU A 323 3.58 -21.66 24.44
CA GLU A 323 4.68 -21.30 25.34
C GLU A 323 6.02 -21.91 24.91
N GLN A 324 6.00 -23.14 24.38
CA GLN A 324 7.21 -23.81 23.89
C GLN A 324 7.73 -23.10 22.63
N LEU A 325 6.85 -22.76 21.69
CA LEU A 325 7.23 -22.00 20.49
C LEU A 325 7.77 -20.62 20.86
N PHE A 326 7.14 -19.94 21.81
CA PHE A 326 7.58 -18.64 22.27
C PHE A 326 8.96 -18.70 22.93
N SER A 327 9.17 -19.65 23.86
CA SER A 327 10.45 -19.85 24.55
C SER A 327 11.57 -20.17 23.55
N TRP A 328 11.30 -21.07 22.60
CA TRP A 328 12.22 -21.39 21.51
C TRP A 328 12.62 -20.16 20.69
N ALA A 329 11.66 -19.31 20.32
CA ALA A 329 11.93 -18.08 19.57
C ALA A 329 12.78 -17.09 20.39
N GLN A 330 12.51 -16.96 21.69
CA GLN A 330 13.29 -16.10 22.59
C GLN A 330 14.75 -16.55 22.74
N GLU A 331 15.00 -17.85 22.79
CA GLU A 331 16.37 -18.39 22.84
C GLU A 331 17.17 -18.00 21.59
N TRP A 332 16.59 -18.18 20.41
CA TRP A 332 17.22 -17.77 19.16
C TRP A 332 17.39 -16.26 19.03
N ALA A 333 16.41 -15.46 19.47
CA ALA A 333 16.54 -14.02 19.50
C ALA A 333 17.74 -13.58 20.36
N LYS A 334 17.88 -14.13 21.58
CA LYS A 334 19.04 -13.87 22.46
C LYS A 334 20.37 -14.27 21.80
N PHE A 335 20.38 -15.38 21.06
CA PHE A 335 21.57 -15.82 20.33
C PHE A 335 21.97 -14.81 19.24
N TYR A 336 21.03 -14.40 18.39
CA TYR A 336 21.32 -13.47 17.29
C TYR A 336 21.59 -12.05 17.77
N ASP A 337 21.00 -11.63 18.89
CA ASP A 337 21.31 -10.34 19.50
C ASP A 337 22.79 -10.23 19.86
N LYS A 338 23.35 -11.25 20.51
CA LYS A 338 24.78 -11.33 20.82
C LYS A 338 25.64 -11.44 19.57
N LYS A 339 25.18 -12.16 18.56
CA LYS A 339 25.91 -12.34 17.31
C LYS A 339 26.04 -11.01 16.54
N VAL A 340 24.96 -10.25 16.45
CA VAL A 340 24.92 -8.97 15.72
C VAL A 340 25.80 -7.90 16.37
N GLU A 341 25.96 -7.91 17.70
CA GLU A 341 26.89 -7.01 18.42
C GLU A 341 28.35 -7.15 17.95
N GLN A 342 28.72 -8.30 17.38
CA GLN A 342 30.08 -8.58 16.90
C GLN A 342 30.27 -8.26 15.41
N ILE A 343 29.22 -7.84 14.71
CA ILE A 343 29.26 -7.60 13.26
C ILE A 343 29.59 -6.12 13.02
N HIS A 344 30.51 -5.85 12.10
CA HIS A 344 30.87 -4.49 11.69
C HIS A 344 30.75 -4.37 10.17
N PRO A 345 29.59 -3.97 9.64
CA PRO A 345 29.35 -4.00 8.20
C PRO A 345 30.27 -3.02 7.48
N GLY A 346 31.03 -3.53 6.52
CA GLY A 346 31.87 -2.70 5.67
C GLY A 346 31.07 -1.64 4.90
N LYS A 347 31.63 -0.44 4.75
CA LYS A 347 31.08 0.60 3.85
C LYS A 347 31.62 0.37 2.45
N LYS A 348 30.73 0.11 1.47
CA LYS A 348 31.08 0.20 0.04
C LYS A 348 31.10 1.67 -0.37
N THR A 349 32.27 2.17 -0.77
CA THR A 349 32.49 3.58 -1.14
C THR A 349 32.86 3.80 -2.61
N CYS A 350 32.89 2.76 -3.46
CA CYS A 350 33.24 2.93 -4.86
C CYS A 350 32.10 3.52 -5.70
N LEU A 351 32.48 4.25 -6.75
CA LEU A 351 31.61 4.57 -7.89
C LEU A 351 31.14 3.27 -8.54
N ASP A 352 29.93 3.31 -9.08
CA ASP A 352 29.26 2.12 -9.56
C ASP A 352 28.82 2.27 -11.01
N ASP A 353 29.75 1.98 -11.91
CA ASP A 353 29.53 2.16 -13.35
C ASP A 353 28.45 1.21 -13.89
N LYS A 354 28.26 0.04 -13.26
CA LYS A 354 27.23 -0.92 -13.67
C LYS A 354 25.84 -0.38 -13.37
N LEU A 355 25.59 0.11 -12.16
CA LEU A 355 24.30 0.68 -11.79
C LEU A 355 24.04 2.00 -12.53
N ASN A 356 25.08 2.81 -12.76
CA ASN A 356 24.98 4.01 -13.58
C ASN A 356 24.56 3.67 -15.03
N LYS A 357 25.19 2.64 -15.61
CA LYS A 357 24.84 2.17 -16.96
C LYS A 357 23.42 1.63 -17.02
N LEU A 358 23.02 0.78 -16.06
CA LEU A 358 21.66 0.24 -15.97
C LEU A 358 20.62 1.38 -15.87
N MET A 359 20.89 2.39 -15.04
CA MET A 359 20.05 3.58 -14.96
C MET A 359 19.92 4.28 -16.31
N TYR A 360 21.06 4.61 -16.93
CA TYR A 360 21.09 5.32 -18.21
C TYR A 360 20.36 4.55 -19.32
N ASP A 361 20.66 3.26 -19.49
CA ASP A 361 20.04 2.40 -20.51
C ASP A 361 18.52 2.30 -20.29
N THR A 362 18.09 2.20 -19.02
CA THR A 362 16.66 2.09 -18.67
C THR A 362 15.92 3.39 -18.97
N VAL A 363 16.46 4.55 -18.55
CA VAL A 363 15.85 5.86 -18.81
C VAL A 363 15.71 6.11 -20.31
N ASN A 364 16.77 5.87 -21.10
CA ASN A 364 16.72 6.13 -22.55
C ASN A 364 15.75 5.20 -23.28
N ARG A 365 15.74 3.91 -22.92
CA ARG A 365 14.80 2.96 -23.52
C ARG A 365 13.36 3.35 -23.23
N MET A 366 13.06 3.75 -22.00
CA MET A 366 11.71 4.13 -21.59
C MET A 366 11.28 5.45 -22.23
N ALA A 367 12.20 6.40 -22.41
CA ALA A 367 11.92 7.61 -23.18
C ALA A 367 11.50 7.30 -24.62
N THR A 368 12.14 6.33 -25.28
CA THR A 368 11.76 5.90 -26.63
C THR A 368 10.43 5.16 -26.68
N GLU A 369 10.05 4.45 -25.61
CA GLU A 369 8.77 3.75 -25.53
C GLU A 369 7.62 4.72 -25.21
N ILE A 370 7.85 5.72 -24.34
CA ILE A 370 6.89 6.78 -24.00
C ILE A 370 6.59 7.67 -25.21
N THR A 371 7.63 8.10 -25.94
CA THR A 371 7.48 8.96 -27.13
C THR A 371 6.81 8.27 -28.33
N ASN A 372 6.90 6.94 -28.43
CA ASN A 372 6.24 6.14 -29.47
C ASN A 372 4.88 5.59 -29.04
N ALA A 373 4.43 5.83 -27.80
CA ALA A 373 3.07 5.50 -27.41
C ALA A 373 2.11 6.34 -28.26
N PRO A 374 1.15 5.73 -28.98
CA PRO A 374 0.18 6.50 -29.74
C PRO A 374 -0.49 7.45 -28.77
N SER A 375 -0.34 8.75 -29.01
CA SER A 375 -1.15 9.79 -28.39
C SER A 375 -2.59 9.34 -28.56
N VAL A 376 -3.21 8.89 -27.46
CA VAL A 376 -4.65 8.66 -27.44
C VAL A 376 -5.22 10.03 -27.72
N GLN A 377 -5.64 10.26 -28.97
CA GLN A 377 -6.44 11.40 -29.35
C GLN A 377 -7.74 11.28 -28.57
N LEU A 378 -7.76 11.88 -27.38
CA LEU A 378 -8.97 12.15 -26.65
C LEU A 378 -9.64 13.34 -27.35
N PHE A 379 -10.51 12.97 -28.30
CA PHE A 379 -11.61 13.75 -28.88
C PHE A 379 -11.27 15.03 -29.67
N ASN A 380 -11.64 15.00 -30.96
CA ASN A 380 -12.23 16.15 -31.66
C ASN A 380 -13.74 15.90 -31.81
#